data_AF-A0A4R1ZTC6-F1
#
_entry.id   AF-A0A4R1ZTC6-F1
#
_cell.length_a   1.000
_cell.length_b   1.000
_cell.length_c   1.000
_cell.angle_alpha   90.00
_cell.angle_beta   90.00
_cell.angle_gamma   90.00
#
_symmetry.space_group_name_H-M   'P 1'
#
loop_
_entity.id
_entity.type
_entity.pdbx_description
1 polymer ?
#
loop_
_entity_poly.entity_id
_entity_poly.type
_entity_poly.pdbx_seq_one_letter_code
_entity_poly.pdbx_strand_id
1 'polypeptide(L)'
;MQLDKVVNYHKALADPTRIRLLILLAEGELNGQVLAEKLGVTPATVTHHAAKLREASLINERREKNTIYFSLNDYFIKNGSNATANLIYRTSQQKGGEEQMNEEFERVRQSVIKNFITAAGQLKSIPAQLKKKLIILEYMISKLEKGRKYTEKELNEFIKGFHQDFATIRREFIMHQFMFRENEIYELNPQEMWAKWETLS
;
A
#
# COMPACT_ATOMS: atom_id res chain seq x y z
N MET A 1 1.60 -16.48 -1.66
CA MET A 1 1.94 -15.05 -1.52
C MET A 1 0.81 -14.17 -0.98
N GLN A 2 -0.42 -14.17 -1.54
CA GLN A 2 -1.56 -13.45 -0.92
C GLN A 2 -2.23 -14.25 0.22
N LEU A 3 -2.47 -15.55 0.03
CA LEU A 3 -3.06 -16.41 1.07
C LEU A 3 -2.17 -16.45 2.34
N ASP A 4 -0.86 -16.60 2.18
CA ASP A 4 0.07 -16.64 3.31
C ASP A 4 0.06 -15.35 4.13
N LYS A 5 -0.08 -14.18 3.48
CA LYS A 5 -0.22 -12.90 4.18
C LYS A 5 -1.52 -12.83 4.98
N VAL A 6 -2.63 -13.28 4.41
CA VAL A 6 -3.92 -13.37 5.11
C VAL A 6 -3.83 -14.33 6.29
N VAL A 7 -3.24 -15.51 6.10
CA VAL A 7 -3.04 -16.50 7.17
C VAL A 7 -2.16 -15.93 8.28
N ASN A 8 -1.05 -15.26 7.94
CA ASN A 8 -0.14 -14.67 8.92
C ASN A 8 -0.79 -13.53 9.71
N TYR A 9 -1.62 -12.70 9.05
CA TYR A 9 -2.44 -11.68 9.71
C TYR A 9 -3.34 -12.32 10.78
N HIS A 10 -4.07 -13.38 10.43
CA HIS A 10 -4.99 -14.05 11.36
C HIS A 10 -4.24 -14.78 12.49
N LYS A 11 -3.11 -15.43 12.19
CA LYS A 11 -2.24 -16.02 13.22
C LYS A 11 -1.72 -14.98 14.20
N ALA A 12 -1.32 -13.80 13.72
CA ALA A 12 -0.89 -12.69 14.56
C ALA A 12 -2.03 -12.14 15.42
N LEU A 13 -3.28 -12.17 14.96
CA LEU A 13 -4.44 -11.72 15.74
C LEU A 13 -5.03 -12.79 16.68
N ALA A 14 -4.77 -14.08 16.42
CA ALA A 14 -5.29 -15.21 17.21
C ALA A 14 -4.58 -15.38 18.57
N ASP A 15 -4.43 -14.30 19.33
CA ASP A 15 -3.84 -14.26 20.66
C ASP A 15 -4.36 -13.04 21.44
N PRO A 16 -4.93 -13.25 22.65
CA PRO A 16 -5.58 -12.18 23.39
C PRO A 16 -4.59 -11.10 23.87
N THR A 17 -3.34 -11.45 24.17
CA THR A 17 -2.31 -10.48 24.59
C THR A 17 -1.93 -9.58 23.42
N ARG A 18 -1.79 -10.15 22.21
CA ARG A 18 -1.52 -9.37 20.99
C ARG A 18 -2.67 -8.41 20.66
N ILE A 19 -3.91 -8.84 20.80
CA ILE A 19 -5.08 -7.95 20.62
C ILE A 19 -5.08 -6.81 21.64
N ARG A 20 -4.86 -7.12 22.93
CA ARG A 20 -4.77 -6.09 23.99
C ARG A 20 -3.64 -5.10 23.74
N LEU A 21 -2.48 -5.58 23.28
CA LEU A 21 -1.35 -4.73 22.89
C LEU A 21 -1.76 -3.76 21.78
N LEU A 22 -2.41 -4.25 20.72
CA LEU A 22 -2.90 -3.40 19.63
C LEU A 22 -3.94 -2.37 20.12
N ILE A 23 -4.84 -2.75 21.03
CA ILE A 23 -5.82 -1.82 21.62
C ILE A 23 -5.10 -0.68 22.38
N LEU A 24 -4.09 -1.01 23.19
CA LEU A 24 -3.30 0.00 23.89
C LEU A 24 -2.57 0.94 22.92
N LEU A 25 -2.03 0.40 21.83
CA LEU A 25 -1.36 1.20 20.80
C LEU A 25 -2.32 2.08 19.98
N ALA A 26 -3.63 1.78 19.99
CA ALA A 26 -4.63 2.64 19.38
C ALA A 26 -4.80 3.98 20.11
N GLU A 27 -4.43 4.04 21.39
CA GLU A 27 -4.44 5.27 22.20
C GLU A 27 -3.21 6.14 21.94
N GLY A 28 -2.18 5.59 21.30
CA GLY A 28 -0.93 6.28 20.99
C GLY A 28 0.29 5.38 21.07
N GLU A 29 1.43 5.96 20.76
CA GLU A 29 2.71 5.25 20.77
C GLU A 29 3.17 4.93 22.21
N LEU A 30 3.61 3.69 22.45
CA LEU A 30 4.08 3.23 23.76
C LEU A 30 5.38 2.44 23.64
N ASN A 31 6.23 2.51 24.67
CA ASN A 31 7.41 1.67 24.75
C ASN A 31 7.12 0.29 25.37
N GLY A 32 8.05 -0.64 25.17
CA GLY A 32 7.90 -2.02 25.65
C GLY A 32 7.72 -2.17 27.16
N GLN A 33 8.31 -1.28 27.96
CA GLN A 33 8.19 -1.31 29.42
C GLN A 33 6.77 -0.94 29.86
N VAL A 34 6.21 0.13 29.29
CA VAL A 34 4.85 0.61 29.60
C VAL A 34 3.80 -0.41 29.13
N LEU A 35 4.01 -1.02 27.96
CA LEU A 35 3.16 -2.10 27.48
C LEU A 35 3.20 -3.31 28.42
N ALA A 36 4.38 -3.69 28.92
CA ALA A 36 4.54 -4.81 29.84
C ALA A 36 3.76 -4.60 31.14
N GLU A 37 3.87 -3.40 31.71
CA GLU A 37 3.14 -2.99 32.90
C GLU A 37 1.62 -3.02 32.68
N LYS A 38 1.12 -2.36 31.63
CA LYS A 38 -0.32 -2.29 31.32
C LYS A 38 -0.93 -3.66 31.01
N LEU A 39 -0.16 -4.57 30.41
CA LEU A 39 -0.60 -5.92 30.06
C LEU A 39 -0.40 -6.94 31.20
N GLY A 40 0.33 -6.60 32.26
CA GLY A 40 0.65 -7.52 33.35
C GLY A 40 1.57 -8.67 32.91
N VAL A 41 2.48 -8.41 31.97
CA VAL A 41 3.43 -9.40 31.42
C VAL A 41 4.87 -8.90 31.49
N THR A 42 5.85 -9.74 31.14
CA THR A 42 7.26 -9.31 31.14
C THR A 42 7.61 -8.51 29.87
N PRO A 43 8.64 -7.64 29.90
CA PRO A 43 9.15 -6.97 28.71
C PRO A 43 9.62 -7.95 27.60
N ALA A 44 10.14 -9.12 27.99
CA ALA A 44 10.50 -10.17 27.04
C ALA A 44 9.26 -10.74 26.33
N THR A 45 8.17 -10.93 27.06
CA THR A 45 6.87 -11.35 26.50
C THR A 45 6.33 -10.30 25.53
N VAL A 46 6.39 -9.01 25.88
CA VAL A 46 6.01 -7.92 24.95
C VAL A 46 6.85 -7.95 23.69
N THR A 47 8.17 -8.10 23.82
CA THR A 47 9.09 -8.15 22.67
C THR A 47 8.75 -9.33 21.75
N HIS A 48 8.43 -10.49 22.32
CA HIS A 48 7.99 -11.66 21.56
C HIS A 48 6.69 -11.40 20.79
N HIS A 49 5.68 -10.83 21.46
CA HIS A 49 4.41 -10.48 20.82
C HIS A 49 4.57 -9.40 19.75
N ALA A 50 5.36 -8.36 20.02
CA ALA A 50 5.65 -7.29 19.09
C ALA A 50 6.37 -7.80 17.83
N ALA A 51 7.30 -8.76 17.96
CA ALA A 51 7.94 -9.39 16.81
C ALA A 51 6.92 -10.07 15.89
N LYS A 52 5.95 -10.81 16.45
CA LYS A 52 4.89 -11.47 15.66
C LYS A 52 3.93 -10.48 15.00
N LEU A 53 3.58 -9.40 15.70
CA LEU A 53 2.76 -8.33 15.13
C LEU A 53 3.50 -7.58 14.02
N ARG A 54 4.82 -7.36 14.17
CA ARG A 54 5.69 -6.75 13.14
C ARG A 54 5.84 -7.64 11.91
N GLU A 55 6.05 -8.95 12.09
CA GLU A 55 6.07 -9.92 10.98
C GLU A 55 4.78 -9.87 10.13
N ALA A 56 3.63 -9.59 10.77
CA ALA A 56 2.34 -9.40 10.12
C ALA A 56 2.05 -7.94 9.69
N SER A 57 3.02 -7.03 9.83
CA SER A 57 2.91 -5.60 9.49
C SER A 57 1.81 -4.84 10.24
N LEU A 58 1.43 -5.29 11.45
CA LEU A 58 0.35 -4.68 12.24
C LEU A 58 0.81 -3.52 13.11
N ILE A 59 2.11 -3.45 13.40
CA ILE A 59 2.73 -2.38 14.20
C ILE A 59 3.98 -1.86 13.50
N ASN A 60 4.32 -0.62 13.82
CA ASN A 60 5.60 -0.01 13.49
C ASN A 60 6.49 0.04 14.73
N GLU A 61 7.80 0.11 14.53
CA GLU A 61 8.77 0.33 15.61
C GLU A 61 9.68 1.51 15.27
N ARG A 62 9.96 2.35 16.27
CA ARG A 62 11.01 3.36 16.20
C ARG A 62 11.92 3.23 17.41
N ARG A 63 13.19 3.57 17.22
CA ARG A 63 14.16 3.63 18.32
C ARG A 63 14.50 5.07 18.63
N GLU A 64 14.43 5.42 19.91
CA GLU A 64 14.89 6.69 20.43
C GLU A 64 15.84 6.44 21.58
N LYS A 65 17.12 6.76 21.36
CA LYS A 65 18.23 6.40 22.25
C LYS A 65 18.23 4.88 22.51
N ASN A 66 18.01 4.48 23.75
CA ASN A 66 18.01 3.08 24.19
C ASN A 66 16.60 2.48 24.31
N THR A 67 15.57 3.22 23.92
CA THR A 67 14.16 2.80 24.07
C THR A 67 13.54 2.52 22.71
N ILE A 68 12.82 1.40 22.62
CA ILE A 68 12.00 1.05 21.45
C ILE A 68 10.56 1.43 21.75
N TYR A 69 9.96 2.17 20.81
CA TYR A 69 8.57 2.58 20.82
C TYR A 69 7.81 1.86 19.71
N PHE A 70 6.57 1.51 19.99
CA PHE A 70 5.67 0.82 19.08
C PHE A 70 4.44 1.68 18.82
N SER A 71 3.97 1.67 17.57
CA SER A 71 2.74 2.33 17.14
C SER A 71 1.95 1.42 16.20
N LEU A 72 0.65 1.69 16.03
CA LEU A 72 -0.15 0.92 15.07
C LEU A 72 0.27 1.19 13.63
N ASN A 73 0.04 0.19 12.79
CA ASN A 73 0.01 0.37 11.35
C ASN A 73 -1.44 0.32 10.84
N ASP A 74 -2.13 1.47 10.93
CA ASP A 74 -3.55 1.61 10.57
C ASP A 74 -3.91 1.07 9.20
N TYR A 75 -3.05 1.31 8.21
CA TYR A 75 -3.27 0.89 6.83
C TYR A 75 -3.37 -0.63 6.73
N PHE A 76 -2.41 -1.35 7.31
CA PHE A 76 -2.38 -2.82 7.25
C PHE A 76 -3.46 -3.45 8.12
N ILE A 77 -3.79 -2.86 9.27
CA ILE A 77 -4.87 -3.33 10.13
C ILE A 77 -6.21 -3.26 9.37
N LYS A 78 -6.53 -2.09 8.80
CA LYS A 78 -7.81 -1.88 8.08
C LYS A 78 -7.90 -2.73 6.82
N ASN A 79 -6.83 -2.79 6.01
CA ASN A 79 -6.85 -3.55 4.77
C ASN A 79 -6.85 -5.07 5.00
N GLY A 80 -6.14 -5.56 6.01
CA GLY A 80 -6.08 -6.98 6.33
C GLY A 80 -7.43 -7.55 6.81
N SER A 81 -8.25 -6.73 7.48
CA SER A 81 -9.58 -7.14 7.97
C SER A 81 -10.52 -7.59 6.83
N ASN A 82 -10.50 -6.88 5.70
CA ASN A 82 -11.33 -7.18 4.54
C ASN A 82 -10.70 -8.23 3.60
N ALA A 83 -9.40 -8.50 3.75
CA ALA A 83 -8.65 -9.35 2.82
C ALA A 83 -9.15 -10.81 2.81
N THR A 84 -9.57 -11.36 3.96
CA THR A 84 -10.10 -12.73 4.04
C THR A 84 -11.42 -12.87 3.31
N ALA A 85 -12.36 -11.98 3.58
CA ALA A 85 -13.66 -11.98 2.89
C ALA A 85 -13.46 -11.84 1.38
N ASN A 86 -12.63 -10.89 0.95
CA ASN A 86 -12.30 -10.68 -0.45
C ASN A 86 -11.66 -11.91 -1.11
N LEU A 87 -10.88 -12.70 -0.37
CA LEU A 87 -10.25 -13.91 -0.90
C LEU A 87 -11.23 -15.09 -0.98
N ILE A 88 -12.10 -15.26 0.01
CA ILE A 88 -13.14 -16.32 0.05
C ILE A 88 -14.17 -16.09 -1.05
N TYR A 89 -14.69 -14.85 -1.15
CA TYR A 89 -15.73 -14.51 -2.11
C TYR A 89 -15.19 -14.19 -3.51
N ARG A 90 -13.85 -14.13 -3.70
CA ARG A 90 -13.23 -13.93 -5.01
C ARG A 90 -13.67 -14.96 -6.06
N THR A 91 -13.97 -16.18 -5.63
CA THR A 91 -14.43 -17.27 -6.51
C THR A 91 -15.95 -17.25 -6.72
N SER A 92 -16.73 -16.67 -5.80
CA SER A 92 -18.19 -16.53 -5.95
C SER A 92 -18.60 -15.25 -6.70
N GLN A 93 -17.74 -14.23 -6.72
CA GLN A 93 -18.01 -12.92 -7.34
C GLN A 93 -17.77 -12.87 -8.85
N GLN A 94 -17.37 -13.97 -9.49
CA GLN A 94 -17.31 -14.04 -10.95
C GLN A 94 -18.68 -14.10 -11.65
N LYS A 95 -19.80 -14.03 -10.93
CA LYS A 95 -21.14 -13.96 -11.54
C LYS A 95 -22.06 -13.00 -10.77
N GLY A 96 -22.14 -11.75 -11.24
CA GLY A 96 -23.41 -11.02 -11.25
C GLY A 96 -23.48 -9.66 -10.55
N GLY A 97 -22.52 -9.28 -9.69
CA GLY A 97 -22.56 -8.00 -8.95
C GLY A 97 -21.39 -7.05 -9.23
N GLU A 98 -20.20 -7.58 -9.51
CA GLU A 98 -18.99 -6.79 -9.77
C GLU A 98 -18.96 -6.17 -11.19
N GLU A 99 -19.74 -6.69 -12.13
CA GLU A 99 -19.72 -6.21 -13.53
C GLU A 99 -20.14 -4.74 -13.66
N GLN A 100 -21.17 -4.28 -12.94
CA GLN A 100 -21.63 -2.88 -13.08
C GLN A 100 -20.67 -1.86 -12.45
N MET A 101 -20.14 -2.15 -11.26
CA MET A 101 -19.20 -1.25 -10.58
C MET A 101 -17.83 -1.25 -11.27
N ASN A 102 -17.39 -2.40 -11.77
CA ASN A 102 -16.17 -2.52 -12.58
C ASN A 102 -16.34 -1.84 -13.95
N GLU A 103 -17.51 -1.94 -14.58
CA GLU A 103 -17.81 -1.19 -15.81
C GLU A 103 -17.83 0.33 -15.60
N GLU A 104 -18.38 0.82 -14.49
CA GLU A 104 -18.36 2.25 -14.19
C GLU A 104 -16.93 2.75 -13.96
N PHE A 105 -16.15 2.04 -13.14
CA PHE A 105 -14.75 2.35 -12.93
C PHE A 105 -13.95 2.27 -14.24
N GLU A 106 -14.15 1.25 -15.07
CA GLU A 106 -13.46 1.15 -16.35
C GLU A 106 -13.91 2.27 -17.31
N ARG A 107 -15.20 2.65 -17.33
CA ARG A 107 -15.68 3.81 -18.10
C ARG A 107 -15.01 5.11 -17.65
N VAL A 108 -14.91 5.34 -16.34
CA VAL A 108 -14.24 6.52 -15.77
C VAL A 108 -12.76 6.51 -16.15
N ARG A 109 -12.08 5.37 -15.95
CA ARG A 109 -10.67 5.16 -16.30
C ARG A 109 -10.42 5.46 -17.77
N GLN A 110 -11.18 4.84 -18.68
CA GLN A 110 -11.07 5.05 -20.12
C GLN A 110 -11.35 6.50 -20.53
N SER A 111 -12.38 7.13 -19.94
CA SER A 111 -12.70 8.53 -20.18
C SER A 111 -11.54 9.45 -19.78
N VAL A 112 -10.96 9.24 -18.60
CA VAL A 112 -9.81 10.01 -18.12
C VAL A 112 -8.59 9.78 -19.02
N ILE A 113 -8.25 8.53 -19.34
CA ILE A 113 -7.12 8.23 -20.24
C ILE A 113 -7.31 8.90 -21.60
N LYS A 114 -8.49 8.78 -22.22
CA LYS A 114 -8.81 9.43 -23.50
C LYS A 114 -8.69 10.96 -23.44
N ASN A 115 -9.07 11.56 -22.32
CA ASN A 115 -9.00 13.01 -22.15
C ASN A 115 -7.58 13.53 -22.00
N PHE A 116 -6.70 12.79 -21.30
CA PHE A 116 -5.35 13.25 -20.97
C PHE A 116 -4.24 12.66 -21.84
N ILE A 117 -4.45 11.51 -22.48
CA ILE A 117 -3.48 10.88 -23.36
C ILE A 117 -3.85 11.17 -24.82
N THR A 118 -2.88 11.60 -25.62
CA THR A 118 -3.05 11.84 -27.06
C THR A 118 -3.12 10.52 -27.83
N ALA A 119 -3.59 10.56 -29.08
CA ALA A 119 -3.55 9.39 -29.96
C ALA A 119 -2.11 8.86 -30.18
N ALA A 120 -1.11 9.73 -30.08
CA ALA A 120 0.31 9.37 -30.14
C ALA A 120 0.85 8.77 -28.81
N GLY A 121 0.02 8.66 -27.77
CA GLY A 121 0.41 8.09 -26.47
C GLY A 121 1.04 9.07 -25.48
N GLN A 122 1.11 10.37 -25.81
CA GLN A 122 1.70 11.40 -24.96
C GLN A 122 0.68 11.95 -23.95
N LEU A 123 1.14 12.33 -22.77
CA LEU A 123 0.34 13.00 -21.75
C LEU A 123 0.24 14.49 -22.07
N LYS A 124 -0.98 15.01 -22.22
CA LYS A 124 -1.24 16.43 -22.53
C LYS A 124 -0.82 17.36 -21.38
N SER A 125 -1.17 16.97 -20.15
CA SER A 125 -0.83 17.68 -18.92
C SER A 125 -0.99 16.76 -17.72
N ILE A 126 -0.25 17.03 -16.64
CA ILE A 126 -0.40 16.29 -15.38
C ILE A 126 -1.72 16.72 -14.72
N PRO A 127 -2.67 15.80 -14.44
CA PRO A 127 -3.94 16.19 -13.83
C PRO A 127 -3.74 16.80 -12.43
N ALA A 128 -4.45 17.90 -12.15
CA ALA A 128 -4.45 18.53 -10.81
C ALA A 128 -5.31 17.74 -9.80
N GLN A 129 -6.41 17.13 -10.25
CA GLN A 129 -7.30 16.33 -9.40
C GLN A 129 -6.67 14.97 -9.09
N LEU A 130 -6.60 14.60 -7.81
CA LEU A 130 -5.92 13.39 -7.35
C LEU A 130 -6.45 12.11 -8.04
N LYS A 131 -7.78 11.91 -8.10
CA LYS A 131 -8.40 10.75 -8.75
C LYS A 131 -7.95 10.57 -10.21
N LYS A 132 -7.97 11.66 -10.99
CA LYS A 132 -7.51 11.65 -12.39
C LYS A 132 -6.00 11.43 -12.49
N LYS A 133 -5.23 12.03 -11.58
CA LYS A 133 -3.78 11.88 -11.53
C LYS A 133 -3.40 10.41 -11.31
N LEU A 134 -3.99 9.76 -10.31
CA LEU A 134 -3.74 8.36 -9.99
C LEU A 134 -4.07 7.44 -11.17
N ILE A 135 -5.20 7.64 -11.85
CA ILE A 135 -5.57 6.88 -13.05
C ILE A 135 -4.48 6.99 -14.15
N ILE A 136 -3.96 8.20 -14.37
CA ILE A 136 -2.93 8.43 -15.40
C ILE A 136 -1.59 7.81 -14.98
N LEU A 137 -1.18 7.96 -13.73
CA LEU A 137 0.04 7.36 -13.22
C LEU A 137 -0.02 5.83 -13.30
N GLU A 138 -1.15 5.23 -12.91
CA GLU A 138 -1.38 3.80 -13.02
C GLU A 138 -1.31 3.33 -14.48
N TYR A 139 -1.95 4.05 -15.40
CA TYR A 139 -1.87 3.76 -16.83
C TYR A 139 -0.43 3.79 -17.35
N MET A 140 0.34 4.81 -16.97
CA MET A 140 1.76 4.88 -17.36
C MET A 140 2.51 3.67 -16.82
N ILE A 141 2.44 3.43 -15.52
CA ILE A 141 3.26 2.41 -14.86
C ILE A 141 2.91 0.97 -15.25
N SER A 142 1.66 0.72 -15.69
CA SER A 142 1.26 -0.58 -16.23
C SER A 142 2.05 -1.03 -17.47
N LYS A 143 2.82 -0.12 -18.09
CA LYS A 143 3.67 -0.40 -19.25
C LYS A 143 5.11 -0.74 -18.87
N LEU A 144 5.45 -0.73 -17.58
CA LEU A 144 6.73 -1.23 -17.07
C LEU A 144 6.66 -2.73 -16.75
N GLU A 145 7.82 -3.38 -16.79
CA GLU A 145 7.98 -4.80 -16.46
C GLU A 145 7.97 -4.99 -14.94
N LYS A 146 7.13 -5.92 -14.46
CA LYS A 146 7.04 -6.25 -13.03
C LYS A 146 8.31 -6.98 -12.56
N GLY A 147 8.83 -6.58 -11.40
CA GLY A 147 10.04 -7.17 -10.81
C GLY A 147 11.36 -6.72 -11.46
N ARG A 148 11.31 -5.86 -12.48
CA ARG A 148 12.50 -5.22 -13.04
C ARG A 148 12.88 -4.00 -12.21
N LYS A 149 14.19 -3.85 -12.01
CA LYS A 149 14.82 -2.66 -11.43
C LYS A 149 15.19 -1.69 -12.55
N TYR A 150 14.92 -0.42 -12.32
CA TYR A 150 15.14 0.68 -13.26
C TYR A 150 16.08 1.70 -12.63
N THR A 151 17.13 2.09 -13.34
CA THR A 151 17.92 3.28 -12.97
C THR A 151 17.10 4.54 -13.14
N GLU A 152 17.49 5.63 -12.48
CA GLU A 152 16.87 6.94 -12.69
C GLU A 152 16.86 7.34 -14.18
N LYS A 153 17.96 7.05 -14.90
CA LYS A 153 18.07 7.34 -16.33
C LYS A 153 17.03 6.57 -17.15
N GLU A 154 16.92 5.25 -16.94
CA GLU A 154 15.93 4.43 -17.65
C GLU A 154 14.50 4.88 -17.35
N LEU A 155 14.19 5.18 -16.09
CA LEU A 155 12.86 5.65 -15.71
C LEU A 155 12.56 7.02 -16.32
N ASN A 156 13.54 7.92 -16.41
CA ASN A 156 13.37 9.21 -17.07
C ASN A 156 13.09 9.05 -18.55
N GLU A 157 13.84 8.20 -19.26
CA GLU A 157 13.60 7.93 -20.68
C GLU A 157 12.22 7.32 -20.91
N PHE A 158 11.80 6.40 -20.04
CA PHE A 158 10.44 5.87 -20.06
C PHE A 158 9.39 6.98 -19.91
N ILE A 159 9.53 7.85 -18.90
CA ILE A 159 8.58 8.93 -18.65
C ILE A 159 8.59 9.98 -19.77
N LYS A 160 9.75 10.29 -20.35
CA LYS A 160 9.87 11.22 -21.49
C LYS A 160 9.08 10.76 -22.71
N GLY A 161 8.84 9.46 -22.86
CA GLY A 161 7.91 8.91 -23.85
C GLY A 161 6.47 9.44 -23.68
N PHE A 162 6.11 9.89 -22.48
CA PHE A 162 4.80 10.45 -22.16
C PHE A 162 4.83 11.97 -21.96
N HIS A 163 5.80 12.51 -21.21
CA HIS A 163 5.82 13.91 -20.78
C HIS A 163 7.24 14.41 -20.47
N GLN A 164 7.50 15.69 -20.78
CA GLN A 164 8.83 16.30 -20.57
C GLN A 164 9.16 16.56 -19.09
N ASP A 165 8.14 16.81 -18.25
CA ASP A 165 8.31 16.90 -16.81
C ASP A 165 8.42 15.51 -16.16
N PHE A 166 9.49 14.81 -16.50
CA PHE A 166 9.77 13.47 -15.96
C PHE A 166 10.10 13.49 -14.47
N ALA A 167 10.65 14.59 -13.97
CA ALA A 167 11.02 14.73 -12.57
C ALA A 167 9.78 14.77 -11.66
N THR A 168 8.74 15.51 -12.05
CA THR A 168 7.48 15.55 -11.29
C THR A 168 6.79 14.19 -11.32
N ILE A 169 6.64 13.56 -12.49
CA ILE A 169 5.97 12.26 -12.60
C ILE A 169 6.72 11.17 -11.82
N ARG A 170 8.05 11.17 -11.89
CA ARG A 170 8.87 10.24 -11.10
C ARG A 170 8.66 10.42 -9.61
N ARG A 171 8.56 11.67 -9.13
CA ARG A 171 8.22 11.97 -7.73
C ARG A 171 6.83 11.46 -7.37
N GLU A 172 5.85 11.65 -8.24
CA GLU A 172 4.47 11.20 -8.03
C GLU A 172 4.35 9.67 -7.98
N PHE A 173 5.14 8.92 -8.76
CA PHE A 173 5.21 7.46 -8.65
C PHE A 173 5.64 6.99 -7.26
N ILE A 174 6.58 7.69 -6.63
CA ILE A 174 7.01 7.40 -5.26
C ILE A 174 5.96 7.86 -4.25
N MET A 175 5.47 9.09 -4.37
CA MET A 175 4.49 9.66 -3.42
C MET A 175 3.22 8.82 -3.34
N HIS A 176 2.77 8.25 -4.46
CA HIS A 176 1.57 7.44 -4.53
C HIS A 176 1.82 5.92 -4.49
N GLN A 177 3.01 5.52 -4.04
CA GLN A 177 3.37 4.13 -3.75
C GLN A 177 3.27 3.20 -4.97
N PHE A 178 3.39 3.73 -6.19
CA PHE A 178 3.50 2.90 -7.38
C PHE A 178 4.90 2.28 -7.50
N MET A 179 5.93 2.98 -7.03
CA MET A 179 7.30 2.49 -6.98
C MET A 179 7.95 2.83 -5.64
N PHE A 180 8.96 2.06 -5.27
CA PHE A 180 9.94 2.48 -4.27
C PHE A 180 11.25 2.88 -4.95
N ARG A 181 12.05 3.68 -4.24
CA ARG A 181 13.38 4.10 -4.69
C ARG A 181 14.41 3.83 -3.59
N GLU A 182 15.47 3.10 -3.93
CA GLU A 182 16.62 2.83 -3.06
C GLU A 182 17.91 2.97 -3.88
N ASN A 183 18.88 3.75 -3.38
CA ASN A 183 20.18 3.97 -4.06
C ASN A 183 20.05 4.34 -5.56
N GLU A 184 19.12 5.26 -5.88
CA GLU A 184 18.80 5.69 -7.26
C GLU A 184 18.22 4.62 -8.19
N ILE A 185 17.88 3.45 -7.65
CA ILE A 185 17.18 2.37 -8.33
C ILE A 185 15.70 2.40 -7.95
N TYR A 186 14.85 2.25 -8.95
CA TYR A 186 13.40 2.27 -8.87
C TYR A 186 12.85 0.89 -9.21
N GLU A 187 11.88 0.43 -8.44
CA GLU A 187 11.21 -0.86 -8.70
C GLU A 187 9.71 -0.73 -8.38
N LEU A 188 8.90 -1.43 -9.16
CA LEU A 188 7.45 -1.44 -8.98
C LEU A 188 7.06 -2.04 -7.64
N ASN A 189 6.23 -1.32 -6.88
CA ASN A 189 5.61 -1.88 -5.70
C ASN A 189 4.55 -2.92 -6.09
N PRO A 190 4.25 -3.89 -5.20
CA PRO A 190 3.06 -4.72 -5.32
C PRO A 190 1.79 -3.85 -5.50
N GLN A 191 0.89 -4.25 -6.40
CA GLN A 191 -0.31 -3.48 -6.75
C GLN A 191 -1.25 -3.20 -5.57
N GLU A 192 -1.15 -3.98 -4.50
CA GLU A 192 -1.91 -3.77 -3.27
C GLU A 192 -1.46 -2.50 -2.53
N MET A 193 -0.21 -2.07 -2.70
CA MET A 193 0.34 -0.87 -2.06
C MET A 193 0.00 0.43 -2.80
N TRP A 194 -0.45 0.33 -4.06
CA TRP A 194 -0.72 1.50 -4.89
C TRP A 194 -1.89 2.30 -4.32
N ALA A 195 -1.79 3.63 -4.39
CA ALA A 195 -2.90 4.50 -4.06
C ALA A 195 -4.12 4.15 -4.93
N LYS A 196 -5.25 3.83 -4.28
CA LYS A 196 -6.50 3.42 -4.93
C LYS A 196 -7.34 4.64 -5.24
N TRP A 197 -7.61 4.85 -6.52
CA TRP A 197 -8.44 5.97 -6.98
C TRP A 197 -9.93 5.62 -6.94
N GLU A 198 -10.25 4.33 -6.90
CA GLU A 198 -11.60 3.77 -6.80
C GLU A 198 -12.26 4.10 -5.46
N THR A 199 -11.46 4.41 -4.44
CA THR A 199 -11.93 4.81 -3.10
C THR A 199 -12.09 6.32 -2.95
N LEU A 200 -11.66 7.11 -3.95
CA LEU A 200 -11.79 8.57 -3.93
C LEU A 200 -13.17 8.96 -4.48
N SER A 201 -13.85 9.87 -3.79
CA SER A 201 -15.08 10.52 -4.25
C SER A 201 -14.82 11.32 -5.53
#